data_AF-A0A1S1LTA6-F1
#
_entry.id   AF-A0A1S1LTA6-F1
#
_cell.length_a   1.000
_cell.length_b   1.000
_cell.length_c   1.000
_cell.angle_alpha   90.00
_cell.angle_beta   90.00
_cell.angle_gamma   90.00
#
_symmetry.space_group_name_H-M   'P 1'
#
loop_
_entity.id
_entity.type
_entity.pdbx_description
1 polymer ?
#
loop_
_entity_poly.entity_id
_entity_poly.type
_entity_poly.pdbx_seq_one_letter_code
_entity_poly.pdbx_strand_id
1 'polypeptide(L)'
;MTSQQTANAGTLTIGGDITVNRLGYGTMQLTGPGVWGPPRDPAAAVRLLKRVVELGVNFLDTADAYGPQTVEDLITEALHPYSRDLVIATKVGIARTGPAEWGWIPLGRPEYLRQQTEMSLRRLKLERIDLLQLHRVDPTVPFEDQIGELKLLRDEGKIRHIGLSEVSVSQLHAARQIVPIASVQNLFNLANRSAADVVDYATAHGIAFIPYFPLATGGLEGPGGALDLVAHAHGRTPAQIALAWLLRRSPIVLPIPGTSSEAHLAQNVAAADIALSDAEFEVLSAAVPPLDDKEI
;
A
#
# COMPACT_ATOMS: atom_id res chain seq x y z
N MET A 1 16.19 12.29 -22.71
CA MET A 1 15.87 11.43 -21.56
C MET A 1 14.67 12.05 -20.86
N THR A 2 13.46 11.68 -21.28
CA THR A 2 12.22 12.07 -20.58
C THR A 2 12.26 11.44 -19.20
N SER A 3 12.30 12.25 -18.16
CA SER A 3 12.25 11.78 -16.78
C SER A 3 10.96 11.00 -16.59
N GLN A 4 11.07 9.67 -16.45
CA GLN A 4 9.98 8.82 -15.97
C GLN A 4 9.62 9.31 -14.58
N GLN A 5 8.50 10.03 -14.48
CA GLN A 5 8.03 10.62 -13.24
C GLN A 5 6.69 9.99 -12.89
N THR A 6 6.58 9.48 -11.67
CA THR A 6 5.32 8.95 -11.12
C THR A 6 4.15 9.92 -11.20
N ALA A 7 4.42 11.24 -11.31
CA ALA A 7 3.42 12.28 -11.54
C ALA A 7 2.55 12.03 -12.78
N ASN A 8 3.03 11.27 -13.77
CA ASN A 8 2.26 10.94 -14.97
C ASN A 8 1.07 10.02 -14.68
N ALA A 9 1.08 9.27 -13.57
CA ALA A 9 -0.07 8.52 -13.08
C ALA A 9 -1.20 9.42 -12.56
N GLY A 10 -0.97 10.73 -12.49
CA GLY A 10 -1.81 11.71 -11.83
C GLY A 10 -1.52 11.79 -10.33
N THR A 11 -2.33 12.58 -9.63
CA THR A 11 -2.27 12.73 -8.18
C THR A 11 -3.60 12.35 -7.53
N LEU A 12 -3.55 11.95 -6.26
CA LEU A 12 -4.72 11.77 -5.41
C LEU A 12 -4.50 12.50 -4.09
N THR A 13 -5.59 12.86 -3.42
CA THR A 13 -5.52 13.54 -2.12
C THR A 13 -6.06 12.62 -1.02
N ILE A 14 -5.19 12.26 -0.07
CA ILE A 14 -5.51 11.47 1.12
C ILE A 14 -6.04 12.39 2.20
N GLY A 15 -7.18 12.05 2.80
CA GLY A 15 -7.75 12.77 3.93
C GLY A 15 -8.15 14.23 3.65
N GLY A 16 -8.22 14.61 2.37
CA GLY A 16 -8.60 15.95 1.91
C GLY A 16 -7.48 17.00 1.89
N ASP A 17 -6.27 16.68 2.37
CA ASP A 17 -5.20 17.67 2.53
C ASP A 17 -3.76 17.15 2.27
N ILE A 18 -3.57 15.86 1.96
CA ILE A 18 -2.28 15.30 1.56
C ILE A 18 -2.33 14.84 0.11
N THR A 19 -1.68 15.56 -0.80
CA THR A 19 -1.62 15.17 -2.21
C THR A 19 -0.36 14.33 -2.50
N VAL A 20 -0.56 13.16 -3.10
CA VAL A 20 0.51 12.24 -3.51
C VAL A 20 0.40 11.87 -4.98
N ASN A 21 1.53 11.49 -5.59
CA ASN A 21 1.53 10.85 -6.89
C ASN A 21 0.84 9.49 -6.79
N ARG A 22 0.03 9.13 -7.79
CA ARG A 22 -0.84 7.92 -7.75
C ARG A 22 -0.09 6.59 -7.85
N LEU A 23 1.24 6.61 -7.76
CA LEU A 23 2.08 5.43 -7.67
C LEU A 23 3.04 5.57 -6.48
N GLY A 24 2.76 4.81 -5.43
CA GLY A 24 3.55 4.76 -4.21
C GLY A 24 4.59 3.64 -4.23
N TYR A 25 5.21 3.40 -3.07
CA TYR A 25 6.19 2.33 -2.90
C TYR A 25 5.97 1.57 -1.59
N GLY A 26 5.72 0.25 -1.72
CA GLY A 26 5.60 -0.65 -0.59
C GLY A 26 6.97 -1.18 -0.16
N THR A 27 7.30 -1.02 1.11
CA THR A 27 8.67 -1.29 1.61
C THR A 27 8.89 -2.71 2.13
N MET A 28 7.86 -3.56 2.11
CA MET A 28 7.92 -4.93 2.66
C MET A 28 9.02 -5.80 2.03
N GLN A 29 9.40 -5.55 0.77
CA GLN A 29 10.47 -6.31 0.09
C GLN A 29 11.89 -5.95 0.59
N LEU A 30 12.01 -4.98 1.50
CA LEU A 30 13.27 -4.56 2.12
C LEU A 30 13.57 -5.30 3.42
N THR A 31 12.97 -6.47 3.63
CA THR A 31 13.16 -7.34 4.80
C THR A 31 14.02 -8.55 4.46
N GLY A 32 14.48 -9.27 5.49
CA GLY A 32 15.07 -10.59 5.33
C GLY A 32 14.05 -11.69 4.98
N PRO A 33 14.54 -12.93 4.75
CA PRO A 33 13.68 -14.08 4.44
C PRO A 33 12.55 -14.27 5.46
N GLY A 34 11.33 -14.59 4.98
CA GLY A 34 10.14 -14.72 5.84
C GLY A 34 9.59 -13.39 6.37
N VAL A 35 9.96 -12.28 5.71
CA VAL A 35 9.65 -10.91 6.12
C VAL A 35 10.13 -10.63 7.54
N TRP A 36 11.35 -11.07 7.84
CA TRP A 36 11.91 -11.07 9.18
C TRP A 36 13.35 -10.58 9.19
N GLY A 37 13.65 -9.65 10.10
CA GLY A 37 14.96 -9.05 10.24
C GLY A 37 15.41 -8.24 9.01
N PRO A 38 16.71 -7.89 8.97
CA PRO A 38 17.26 -7.05 7.93
C PRO A 38 17.38 -7.76 6.57
N PRO A 39 17.34 -6.99 5.47
CA PRO A 39 17.63 -7.53 4.15
C PRO A 39 19.11 -7.96 4.08
N ARG A 40 19.44 -8.80 3.08
CA ARG A 40 20.81 -9.31 2.90
C ARG A 40 21.84 -8.18 2.74
N ASP A 41 21.46 -7.08 2.10
CA ASP A 41 22.30 -5.89 1.92
C ASP A 41 21.50 -4.63 2.35
N PRO A 42 21.61 -4.22 3.63
CA PRO A 42 20.97 -3.00 4.13
C PRO A 42 21.41 -1.73 3.39
N ALA A 43 22.68 -1.66 2.97
CA ALA A 43 23.18 -0.50 2.25
C ALA A 43 22.55 -0.38 0.85
N ALA A 44 22.27 -1.51 0.18
CA ALA A 44 21.48 -1.51 -1.05
C ALA A 44 20.03 -1.06 -0.83
N ALA A 45 19.40 -1.50 0.26
CA ALA A 45 18.05 -1.03 0.61
C ALA A 45 18.00 0.49 0.83
N VAL A 46 19.01 1.05 1.52
CA VAL A 46 19.17 2.50 1.71
C VAL A 46 19.34 3.24 0.38
N ARG A 47 20.18 2.74 -0.53
CA ARG A 47 20.35 3.33 -1.88
C ARG A 47 19.05 3.26 -2.68
N LEU A 48 18.33 2.14 -2.61
CA LEU A 48 17.07 1.96 -3.30
C LEU A 48 16.00 2.93 -2.79
N LEU A 49 15.88 3.15 -1.47
CA LEU A 49 14.95 4.13 -0.89
C LEU A 49 15.24 5.56 -1.36
N LYS A 50 16.51 5.94 -1.48
CA LYS A 50 16.90 7.23 -2.09
C LYS A 50 16.47 7.28 -3.56
N ARG A 51 16.67 6.18 -4.30
CA ARG A 51 16.27 6.10 -5.70
C ARG A 51 14.75 6.19 -5.89
N VAL A 52 13.96 5.65 -4.97
CA VAL A 52 12.49 5.72 -4.97
C VAL A 52 12.04 7.19 -4.99
N VAL A 53 12.57 8.02 -4.09
CA VAL A 53 12.20 9.45 -4.03
C VAL A 53 12.77 10.26 -5.21
N GLU A 54 13.96 9.92 -5.70
CA GLU A 54 14.54 10.54 -6.91
C GLU A 54 13.69 10.31 -8.17
N LEU A 55 12.97 9.18 -8.23
CA LEU A 55 12.04 8.85 -9.31
C LEU A 55 10.66 9.51 -9.14
N GLY A 56 10.49 10.36 -8.12
CA GLY A 56 9.28 11.13 -7.87
C GLY A 56 8.24 10.39 -7.03
N VAL A 57 8.50 9.17 -6.53
CA VAL A 57 7.60 8.56 -5.55
C VAL A 57 7.62 9.40 -4.28
N ASN A 58 6.44 9.84 -3.83
CA ASN A 58 6.30 10.66 -2.62
C ASN A 58 5.36 10.04 -1.58
N PHE A 59 4.97 8.78 -1.76
CA PHE A 59 4.20 7.99 -0.78
C PHE A 59 4.91 6.67 -0.51
N LEU A 60 5.40 6.50 0.73
CA LEU A 60 6.00 5.26 1.20
C LEU A 60 5.02 4.54 2.13
N ASP A 61 4.75 3.28 1.84
CA ASP A 61 3.94 2.40 2.69
C ASP A 61 4.85 1.38 3.39
N THR A 62 4.91 1.46 4.72
CA THR A 62 5.66 0.57 5.60
C THR A 62 4.76 0.00 6.70
N ALA A 63 5.30 -0.77 7.64
CA ALA A 63 4.61 -1.22 8.85
C ALA A 63 5.62 -1.54 9.96
N ASP A 64 5.20 -1.42 11.22
CA ASP A 64 5.99 -1.86 12.37
C ASP A 64 6.36 -3.35 12.31
N ALA A 65 5.51 -4.16 11.68
CA ALA A 65 5.66 -5.59 11.48
C ALA A 65 6.70 -5.97 10.41
N TYR A 66 7.19 -5.04 9.58
CA TYR A 66 8.13 -5.37 8.49
C TYR A 66 9.56 -5.51 9.00
N GLY A 67 10.10 -6.71 8.84
CA GLY A 67 11.43 -7.05 9.33
C GLY A 67 11.52 -7.05 10.86
N PRO A 68 10.39 -7.22 11.56
CA PRO A 68 9.88 -6.26 12.55
C PRO A 68 10.77 -5.04 12.82
N GLN A 69 10.20 -3.84 12.68
CA GLN A 69 10.83 -2.56 13.02
C GLN A 69 11.98 -2.16 12.09
N THR A 70 12.68 -3.12 11.49
CA THR A 70 13.84 -2.92 10.63
C THR A 70 13.59 -1.97 9.46
N VAL A 71 12.43 -2.06 8.80
CA VAL A 71 12.19 -1.25 7.60
C VAL A 71 11.93 0.22 7.93
N GLU A 72 11.33 0.52 9.09
CA GLU A 72 11.22 1.90 9.56
C GLU A 72 12.60 2.52 9.83
N ASP A 73 13.53 1.75 10.41
CA ASP A 73 14.91 2.21 10.63
C ASP A 73 15.65 2.46 9.30
N LEU A 74 15.45 1.61 8.30
CA LEU A 74 16.04 1.80 6.95
C LEU A 74 15.50 3.06 6.25
N ILE A 75 14.20 3.36 6.39
CA ILE A 75 13.60 4.59 5.87
C ILE A 75 14.25 5.81 6.52
N THR A 76 14.40 5.79 7.84
CA THR A 76 15.07 6.87 8.59
C THR A 76 16.52 7.04 8.15
N GLU A 77 17.29 5.96 8.06
CA GLU A 77 18.69 6.02 7.62
C GLU A 77 18.82 6.61 6.21
N ALA A 78 17.90 6.25 5.32
CA ALA A 78 17.96 6.67 3.92
C ALA A 78 17.51 8.11 3.70
N LEU A 79 16.45 8.54 4.38
CA LEU A 79 15.68 9.71 3.97
C LEU A 79 15.53 10.78 5.06
N HIS A 80 15.96 10.55 6.30
CA HIS A 80 15.92 11.58 7.34
C HIS A 80 17.12 12.56 7.21
N PRO A 81 16.91 13.89 7.31
CA PRO A 81 15.63 14.58 7.48
C PRO A 81 14.78 14.52 6.20
N TYR A 82 13.49 14.22 6.38
CA TYR A 82 12.57 14.00 5.25
C TYR A 82 12.29 15.28 4.48
N SER A 83 12.07 15.14 3.16
CA SER A 83 11.52 16.23 2.36
C SER A 83 10.08 16.51 2.78
N ARG A 84 9.65 17.76 2.65
CA ARG A 84 8.29 18.20 3.03
C ARG A 84 7.18 17.46 2.29
N ASP A 85 7.47 17.03 1.06
CA ASP A 85 6.48 16.42 0.16
C ASP A 85 6.45 14.89 0.27
N LEU A 86 7.34 14.28 1.08
CA LEU A 86 7.36 12.84 1.33
C LEU A 86 6.34 12.47 2.40
N VAL A 87 5.42 11.59 2.04
CA VAL A 87 4.39 11.04 2.92
C VAL A 87 4.82 9.65 3.37
N ILE A 88 4.87 9.44 4.68
CA ILE A 88 5.15 8.12 5.27
C ILE A 88 3.87 7.57 5.87
N ALA A 89 3.36 6.49 5.28
CA ALA A 89 2.30 5.68 5.83
C ALA A 89 2.89 4.47 6.55
N THR A 90 2.53 4.27 7.81
CA THR A 90 2.90 3.06 8.57
C THR A 90 1.65 2.36 9.11
N LYS A 91 1.84 1.19 9.71
CA LYS A 91 0.76 0.37 10.26
C LYS A 91 1.16 -0.21 11.60
N VAL A 92 0.15 -0.46 12.42
CA VAL A 92 0.23 -1.17 13.71
C VAL A 92 -0.93 -2.15 13.81
N GLY A 93 -0.84 -3.10 14.74
CA GLY A 93 -1.92 -4.08 14.98
C GLY A 93 -1.60 -5.49 14.52
N ILE A 94 -0.33 -5.81 14.26
CA ILE A 94 0.14 -7.19 14.08
C ILE A 94 1.33 -7.45 15.01
N ALA A 95 1.19 -8.42 15.90
CA ALA A 95 2.31 -8.99 16.62
C ALA A 95 3.08 -9.97 15.73
N ARG A 96 4.41 -9.80 15.71
CA ARG A 96 5.33 -10.65 14.95
C ARG A 96 6.09 -11.59 15.88
N THR A 97 5.75 -12.87 15.86
CA THR A 97 6.31 -13.90 16.78
C THR A 97 7.35 -14.82 16.14
N GLY A 98 7.55 -14.73 14.81
CA GLY A 98 8.63 -15.42 14.11
C GLY A 98 8.64 -15.19 12.60
N PRO A 99 9.64 -15.76 11.89
CA PRO A 99 9.67 -15.76 10.43
C PRO A 99 8.56 -16.68 9.89
N ALA A 100 7.92 -16.26 8.80
CA ALA A 100 6.79 -16.91 8.11
C ALA A 100 5.37 -16.55 8.62
N GLU A 101 4.36 -17.02 7.88
CA GLU A 101 2.94 -16.62 7.98
C GLU A 101 2.31 -16.85 9.36
N TRP A 102 2.63 -17.98 10.00
CA TRP A 102 2.16 -18.28 11.37
C TRP A 102 2.61 -17.21 12.38
N GLY A 103 3.66 -16.46 12.06
CA GLY A 103 4.19 -15.39 12.88
C GLY A 103 3.48 -14.04 12.71
N TRP A 104 2.37 -13.96 11.97
CA TRP A 104 1.57 -12.74 11.77
C TRP A 104 0.25 -12.82 12.55
N ILE A 105 0.24 -12.33 13.78
CA ILE A 105 -0.91 -12.42 14.67
C ILE A 105 -1.58 -11.05 14.80
N PRO A 106 -2.84 -10.87 14.36
CA PRO A 106 -3.59 -9.65 14.66
C PRO A 106 -3.58 -9.36 16.16
N LEU A 107 -3.23 -8.14 16.55
CA LEU A 107 -3.19 -7.73 17.94
C LEU A 107 -3.70 -6.29 18.04
N GLY A 108 -5.01 -6.17 18.28
CA GLY A 108 -5.76 -4.91 18.22
C GLY A 108 -5.95 -4.26 19.58
N ARG A 109 -5.34 -4.78 20.64
CA ARG A 109 -5.48 -4.22 21.99
C ARG A 109 -5.05 -2.74 22.01
N PRO A 110 -5.88 -1.82 22.53
CA PRO A 110 -5.58 -0.38 22.51
C PRO A 110 -4.16 -0.02 23.01
N GLU A 111 -3.73 -0.61 24.12
CA GLU A 111 -2.41 -0.38 24.68
C GLU A 111 -1.26 -0.81 23.75
N TYR A 112 -1.47 -1.85 22.94
CA TYR A 112 -0.50 -2.30 21.95
C TYR A 112 -0.46 -1.36 20.74
N LEU A 113 -1.63 -0.98 20.22
CA LEU A 113 -1.75 -0.01 19.11
C LEU A 113 -1.07 1.31 19.47
N ARG A 114 -1.30 1.82 20.68
CA ARG A 114 -0.62 3.00 21.22
C ARG A 114 0.88 2.81 21.30
N GLN A 115 1.33 1.75 21.99
CA GLN A 115 2.75 1.50 22.18
C GLN A 115 3.49 1.43 20.84
N GLN A 116 2.95 0.69 19.86
CA GLN A 116 3.59 0.54 18.56
C GLN A 116 3.58 1.85 17.77
N THR A 117 2.53 2.67 17.88
CA THR A 117 2.50 4.01 17.27
C THR A 117 3.60 4.91 17.83
N GLU A 118 3.79 4.94 19.16
CA GLU A 118 4.90 5.67 19.78
C GLU A 118 6.26 5.17 19.32
N MET A 119 6.41 3.85 19.15
CA MET A 119 7.67 3.28 18.70
C MET A 119 7.95 3.60 17.23
N SER A 120 6.93 3.57 16.37
CA SER A 120 7.05 4.00 14.97
C SER A 120 7.43 5.48 14.87
N LEU A 121 6.80 6.37 15.65
CA LEU A 121 7.20 7.79 15.74
C LEU A 121 8.69 7.94 16.08
N ARG A 122 9.18 7.18 17.07
CA ARG A 122 10.60 7.22 17.49
C ARG A 122 11.54 6.69 16.41
N ARG A 123 11.27 5.52 15.83
CA ARG A 123 12.12 4.91 14.79
C ARG A 123 12.16 5.77 13.54
N LEU A 124 10.99 6.23 13.09
CA LEU A 124 10.86 7.13 11.95
C LEU A 124 11.35 8.55 12.25
N LYS A 125 11.63 8.91 13.52
CA LYS A 125 11.98 10.28 13.94
C LYS A 125 10.95 11.32 13.49
N LEU A 126 9.67 10.98 13.65
CA LEU A 126 8.53 11.83 13.33
C LEU A 126 7.89 12.35 14.62
N GLU A 127 7.45 13.61 14.60
CA GLU A 127 6.57 14.14 15.65
C GLU A 127 5.10 13.74 15.40
N ARG A 128 4.74 13.53 14.13
CA ARG A 128 3.42 13.09 13.70
C ARG A 128 3.52 12.19 12.47
N ILE A 129 2.85 11.05 12.48
CA ILE A 129 2.70 10.16 11.31
C ILE A 129 1.63 10.71 10.37
N ASP A 130 1.91 10.79 9.06
CA ASP A 130 0.94 11.32 8.09
C ASP A 130 -0.27 10.41 7.92
N LEU A 131 -0.05 9.10 7.82
CA LEU A 131 -1.11 8.10 7.71
C LEU A 131 -0.75 6.88 8.57
N LEU A 132 -1.53 6.62 9.61
CA LEU A 132 -1.44 5.39 10.39
C LEU A 132 -2.59 4.47 10.00
N GLN A 133 -2.27 3.22 9.64
CA GLN A 133 -3.28 2.23 9.27
C GLN A 133 -3.41 1.15 10.36
N LEU A 134 -4.64 0.76 10.71
CA LEU A 134 -4.87 -0.50 11.42
C LEU A 134 -4.54 -1.64 10.46
N HIS A 135 -3.47 -2.38 10.75
CA HIS A 135 -2.92 -3.37 9.82
C HIS A 135 -3.86 -4.57 9.66
N ARG A 136 -4.44 -5.07 10.74
CA ARG A 136 -5.50 -6.08 10.73
C ARG A 136 -6.45 -5.80 11.88
N VAL A 137 -7.74 -6.04 11.65
CA VAL A 137 -8.71 -6.08 12.74
C VAL A 137 -8.46 -7.33 13.57
N ASP A 138 -8.29 -7.15 14.88
CA ASP A 138 -8.22 -8.27 15.82
C ASP A 138 -9.64 -8.71 16.18
N PRO A 139 -10.05 -9.95 15.85
CA PRO A 139 -11.40 -10.41 16.13
C PRO A 139 -11.68 -10.63 17.63
N THR A 140 -10.65 -10.60 18.49
CA THR A 140 -10.77 -10.82 19.94
C THR A 140 -10.94 -9.52 20.73
N VAL A 141 -10.84 -8.37 20.07
CA VAL A 141 -10.97 -7.03 20.66
C VAL A 141 -12.16 -6.32 20.01
N PRO A 142 -13.07 -5.68 20.75
CA PRO A 142 -14.17 -4.92 20.16
C PRO A 142 -13.66 -3.93 19.11
N PHE A 143 -14.29 -3.91 17.94
CA PHE A 143 -13.83 -3.12 16.79
C PHE A 143 -13.75 -1.63 17.14
N GLU A 144 -14.76 -1.14 17.87
CA GLU A 144 -14.88 0.23 18.34
C GLU A 144 -13.72 0.66 19.25
N ASP A 145 -13.19 -0.25 20.06
CA ASP A 145 -12.05 0.04 20.94
C ASP A 145 -10.76 0.22 20.13
N GLN A 146 -10.56 -0.59 19.08
CA GLN A 146 -9.40 -0.49 18.18
C GLN A 146 -9.42 0.84 17.41
N ILE A 147 -10.57 1.18 16.83
CA ILE A 147 -10.77 2.44 16.09
C ILE A 147 -10.73 3.65 17.05
N GLY A 148 -11.30 3.50 18.24
CA GLY A 148 -11.31 4.50 19.30
C GLY A 148 -9.89 4.88 19.73
N GLU A 149 -9.00 3.91 19.86
CA GLU A 149 -7.60 4.17 20.19
C GLU A 149 -6.87 4.97 19.09
N LEU A 150 -7.06 4.60 17.81
CA LEU A 150 -6.50 5.38 16.70
C LEU A 150 -7.06 6.81 16.68
N LYS A 151 -8.35 6.97 16.98
CA LYS A 151 -8.96 8.30 17.14
C LYS A 151 -8.28 9.11 18.25
N LEU A 152 -8.02 8.52 19.42
CA LEU A 152 -7.33 9.20 20.51
C LEU A 152 -5.93 9.66 20.10
N LEU A 153 -5.15 8.78 19.46
CA LEU A 153 -3.81 9.13 18.93
C LEU A 153 -3.87 10.29 17.92
N ARG A 154 -4.93 10.35 17.10
CA ARG A 154 -5.13 11.45 16.15
C ARG A 154 -5.49 12.75 16.86
N ASP A 155 -6.40 12.69 17.82
CA ASP A 155 -6.84 13.86 18.57
C ASP A 155 -5.69 14.42 19.45
N GLU A 156 -4.74 13.58 19.87
CA GLU A 156 -3.47 13.97 20.50
C GLU A 156 -2.43 14.55 19.52
N GLY A 157 -2.71 14.53 18.22
CA GLY A 157 -1.83 15.06 17.17
C GLY A 157 -0.67 14.14 16.77
N LYS A 158 -0.64 12.89 17.25
CA LYS A 158 0.42 11.90 16.94
C LYS A 158 0.27 11.30 15.55
N ILE A 159 -0.95 11.25 15.04
CA ILE A 159 -1.26 10.82 13.68
C ILE A 159 -2.12 11.88 13.01
N ARG A 160 -1.91 12.10 11.71
CA ARG A 160 -2.70 13.06 10.94
C ARG A 160 -3.95 12.40 10.37
N HIS A 161 -3.78 11.26 9.69
CA HIS A 161 -4.88 10.49 9.12
C HIS A 161 -4.87 9.03 9.58
N ILE A 162 -6.07 8.44 9.54
CA ILE A 162 -6.32 7.03 9.88
C ILE A 162 -6.72 6.28 8.62
N GLY A 163 -6.10 5.13 8.38
CA GLY A 163 -6.54 4.16 7.39
C GLY A 163 -6.81 2.80 8.01
N LEU A 164 -7.43 1.90 7.25
CA LEU A 164 -7.71 0.51 7.66
C LEU A 164 -7.18 -0.46 6.60
N SER A 165 -6.84 -1.69 7.00
CA SER A 165 -6.38 -2.71 6.07
C SER A 165 -7.11 -4.03 6.28
N GLU A 166 -7.43 -4.71 5.17
CA GLU A 166 -8.25 -5.94 5.11
C GLU A 166 -9.60 -5.76 5.83
N VAL A 167 -10.37 -4.78 5.39
CA VAL A 167 -11.71 -4.50 5.92
C VAL A 167 -12.78 -4.53 4.83
N SER A 168 -13.98 -4.94 5.21
CA SER A 168 -15.17 -4.88 4.35
C SER A 168 -15.77 -3.47 4.26
N VAL A 169 -16.73 -3.28 3.36
CA VAL A 169 -17.56 -2.06 3.30
C VAL A 169 -18.29 -1.80 4.61
N SER A 170 -18.81 -2.85 5.28
CA SER A 170 -19.53 -2.70 6.54
C SER A 170 -18.61 -2.22 7.67
N GLN A 171 -17.38 -2.74 7.75
CA GLN A 171 -16.38 -2.29 8.72
C GLN A 171 -15.92 -0.86 8.42
N LEU A 172 -15.71 -0.49 7.16
CA LEU A 172 -15.41 0.89 6.78
C LEU A 172 -16.54 1.85 7.18
N HIS A 173 -17.79 1.47 6.92
CA HIS A 173 -18.94 2.26 7.30
C HIS A 173 -19.01 2.45 8.83
N ALA A 174 -18.83 1.38 9.60
CA ALA A 174 -18.83 1.42 11.07
C ALA A 174 -17.71 2.33 11.62
N ALA A 175 -16.48 2.17 11.13
CA ALA A 175 -15.36 3.01 11.57
C ALA A 175 -15.60 4.50 11.31
N ARG A 176 -16.22 4.83 10.17
CA ARG A 176 -16.56 6.21 9.80
C ARG A 176 -17.62 6.84 10.69
N GLN A 177 -18.42 6.07 11.42
CA GLN A 177 -19.31 6.61 12.47
C GLN A 177 -18.53 7.11 13.69
N ILE A 178 -17.30 6.63 13.88
CA ILE A 178 -16.44 6.98 15.02
C ILE A 178 -15.45 8.07 14.63
N VAL A 179 -14.81 7.92 13.48
CA VAL A 179 -13.68 8.75 13.07
C VAL A 179 -13.55 8.81 11.54
N PRO A 180 -13.20 9.97 10.94
CA PRO A 180 -12.84 10.04 9.52
C PRO A 180 -11.76 9.02 9.14
N ILE A 181 -12.04 8.23 8.10
CA ILE A 181 -11.12 7.25 7.50
C ILE A 181 -10.64 7.80 6.16
N ALA A 182 -9.33 7.93 6.01
CA ALA A 182 -8.68 8.55 4.86
C ALA A 182 -8.23 7.54 3.80
N SER A 183 -7.95 6.30 4.21
CA SER A 183 -7.56 5.22 3.29
C SER A 183 -8.08 3.85 3.70
N VAL A 184 -8.16 2.95 2.72
CA VAL A 184 -8.32 1.51 2.91
C VAL A 184 -7.25 0.76 2.10
N GLN A 185 -6.62 -0.25 2.69
CA GLN A 185 -5.59 -1.07 2.04
C GLN A 185 -5.98 -2.55 2.05
N ASN A 186 -6.47 -3.06 0.93
CA ASN A 186 -6.89 -4.46 0.79
C ASN A 186 -6.16 -5.16 -0.36
N LEU A 187 -6.18 -6.50 -0.35
CA LEU A 187 -5.77 -7.30 -1.50
C LEU A 187 -6.63 -6.96 -2.71
N PHE A 188 -6.00 -6.45 -3.76
CA PHE A 188 -6.68 -6.20 -5.03
C PHE A 188 -5.67 -6.12 -6.16
N ASN A 189 -5.88 -6.91 -7.20
CA ASN A 189 -5.05 -6.95 -8.39
C ASN A 189 -5.85 -7.54 -9.55
N LEU A 190 -5.19 -7.79 -10.68
CA LEU A 190 -5.88 -8.27 -11.87
C LEU A 190 -6.56 -9.63 -11.62
N ALA A 191 -5.95 -10.50 -10.80
CA ALA A 191 -6.40 -11.86 -10.48
C ALA A 191 -7.33 -11.98 -9.27
N ASN A 192 -7.18 -11.09 -8.28
CA ASN A 192 -8.04 -11.06 -7.11
C ASN A 192 -8.77 -9.74 -7.03
N ARG A 193 -10.09 -9.80 -7.19
CA ARG A 193 -10.99 -8.64 -7.18
C ARG A 193 -12.08 -8.75 -6.11
N SER A 194 -11.83 -9.53 -5.04
CA SER A 194 -12.81 -9.69 -3.95
C SER A 194 -13.17 -8.36 -3.29
N ALA A 195 -12.23 -7.41 -3.25
CA ALA A 195 -12.43 -6.08 -2.69
C ALA A 195 -13.00 -5.05 -3.70
N ALA A 196 -13.60 -5.47 -4.81
CA ALA A 196 -14.15 -4.55 -5.82
C ALA A 196 -15.24 -3.63 -5.24
N ASP A 197 -16.09 -4.16 -4.36
CA ASP A 197 -17.11 -3.41 -3.62
C ASP A 197 -16.48 -2.33 -2.72
N VAL A 198 -15.35 -2.64 -2.07
CA VAL A 198 -14.57 -1.72 -1.26
C VAL A 198 -13.94 -0.63 -2.14
N VAL A 199 -13.43 -0.96 -3.33
CA VAL A 199 -12.92 0.04 -4.30
C VAL A 199 -14.03 1.01 -4.70
N ASP A 200 -15.22 0.50 -5.03
CA ASP A 200 -16.34 1.34 -5.46
C ASP A 200 -16.87 2.20 -4.31
N TYR A 201 -17.00 1.63 -3.11
CA TYR A 201 -17.35 2.37 -1.90
C TYR A 201 -16.31 3.47 -1.59
N ALA A 202 -15.02 3.16 -1.66
CA ALA A 202 -13.95 4.12 -1.42
C ALA A 202 -13.99 5.26 -2.46
N THR A 203 -14.23 4.93 -3.72
CA THR A 203 -14.40 5.90 -4.82
C THR A 203 -15.55 6.87 -4.56
N ALA A 204 -16.72 6.35 -4.18
CA ALA A 204 -17.90 7.18 -3.91
C ALA A 204 -17.73 8.13 -2.72
N HIS A 205 -16.79 7.84 -1.82
CA HIS A 205 -16.60 8.60 -0.57
C HIS A 205 -15.26 9.34 -0.48
N GLY A 206 -14.46 9.34 -1.55
CA GLY A 206 -13.16 10.02 -1.57
C GLY A 206 -12.13 9.40 -0.59
N ILE A 207 -12.21 8.09 -0.35
CA ILE A 207 -11.26 7.35 0.48
C ILE A 207 -10.19 6.78 -0.45
N ALA A 208 -8.90 6.98 -0.14
CA ALA A 208 -7.83 6.40 -0.95
C ALA A 208 -7.85 4.87 -0.84
N PHE A 209 -7.80 4.16 -1.97
CA PHE A 209 -7.70 2.70 -1.99
C PHE A 209 -6.27 2.29 -2.34
N ILE A 210 -5.60 1.57 -1.45
CA ILE A 210 -4.21 1.16 -1.61
C ILE A 210 -4.20 -0.36 -1.86
N PRO A 211 -4.05 -0.84 -3.11
CA PRO A 211 -3.98 -2.29 -3.37
C PRO A 211 -2.61 -2.86 -2.94
N TYR A 212 -2.61 -3.90 -2.10
CA TYR A 212 -1.41 -4.73 -1.90
C TYR A 212 -1.41 -5.95 -2.82
N PHE A 213 -0.22 -6.54 -3.01
CA PHE A 213 0.09 -7.49 -4.08
C PHE A 213 -0.38 -7.02 -5.47
N PRO A 214 -0.05 -5.78 -5.89
CA PRO A 214 -0.58 -5.19 -7.12
C PRO A 214 -0.08 -5.90 -8.39
N LEU A 215 1.02 -6.66 -8.30
CA LEU A 215 1.64 -7.36 -9.44
C LEU A 215 1.21 -8.83 -9.54
N ALA A 216 0.35 -9.33 -8.65
CA ALA A 216 -0.16 -10.70 -8.77
C ALA A 216 -1.18 -10.77 -9.90
N THR A 217 -0.93 -11.68 -10.85
CA THR A 217 -1.65 -11.77 -12.13
C THR A 217 -2.31 -13.13 -12.36
N GLY A 218 -2.15 -14.08 -11.44
CA GLY A 218 -2.88 -15.36 -11.46
C GLY A 218 -2.59 -16.23 -12.68
N GLY A 219 -1.41 -16.09 -13.30
CA GLY A 219 -1.01 -16.84 -14.49
C GLY A 219 -1.39 -16.19 -15.82
N LEU A 220 -2.02 -15.01 -15.80
CA LEU A 220 -2.36 -14.24 -17.01
C LEU A 220 -1.15 -13.76 -17.82
N GLU A 221 0.03 -13.74 -17.21
CA GLU A 221 1.31 -13.39 -17.81
C GLU A 221 1.89 -14.47 -18.73
N GLY A 222 1.25 -15.65 -18.81
CA GLY A 222 1.66 -16.73 -19.70
C GLY A 222 1.56 -16.37 -21.18
N PRO A 223 2.41 -16.94 -22.06
CA PRO A 223 2.41 -16.65 -23.50
C PRO A 223 1.02 -16.79 -24.13
N GLY A 224 0.55 -15.75 -24.81
CA GLY A 224 -0.76 -15.71 -25.47
C GLY A 224 -1.94 -15.41 -24.55
N GLY A 225 -1.71 -15.18 -23.25
CA GLY A 225 -2.71 -14.66 -22.32
C GLY A 225 -3.07 -13.19 -22.63
N ALA A 226 -4.23 -12.74 -22.16
CA ALA A 226 -4.69 -11.37 -22.41
C ALA A 226 -3.70 -10.30 -21.93
N LEU A 227 -3.07 -10.52 -20.77
CA LEU A 227 -2.08 -9.60 -20.22
C LEU A 227 -0.79 -9.58 -21.04
N ASP A 228 -0.34 -10.73 -21.52
CA ASP A 228 0.83 -10.87 -22.40
C ASP A 228 0.61 -10.15 -23.75
N LEU A 229 -0.56 -10.34 -24.36
CA LEU A 229 -0.90 -9.71 -25.64
C LEU A 229 -0.95 -8.18 -25.54
N VAL A 230 -1.59 -7.64 -24.48
CA VAL A 230 -1.62 -6.19 -24.25
C VAL A 230 -0.22 -5.65 -23.93
N ALA A 231 0.58 -6.39 -23.15
CA ALA A 231 1.96 -6.01 -22.87
C ALA A 231 2.81 -5.92 -24.16
N HIS A 232 2.68 -6.89 -25.05
CA HIS A 232 3.32 -6.87 -26.36
C HIS A 232 2.88 -5.70 -27.23
N ALA A 233 1.58 -5.39 -27.27
CA ALA A 233 1.04 -4.27 -28.04
C ALA A 233 1.61 -2.91 -27.59
N HIS A 234 1.85 -2.73 -26.29
CA HIS A 234 2.46 -1.53 -25.72
C HIS A 234 4.00 -1.53 -25.74
N GLY A 235 4.64 -2.66 -26.05
CA GLY A 235 6.10 -2.83 -25.89
C GLY A 235 6.55 -2.73 -24.43
N ARG A 236 5.72 -3.23 -23.50
CA ARG A 236 5.88 -3.15 -22.04
C ARG A 236 5.87 -4.53 -21.40
N THR A 237 6.15 -4.61 -20.11
CA THR A 237 6.06 -5.88 -19.38
C THR A 237 4.64 -6.12 -18.84
N PRO A 238 4.24 -7.39 -18.62
CA PRO A 238 2.97 -7.72 -17.96
C PRO A 238 2.77 -6.99 -16.62
N ALA A 239 3.82 -6.85 -15.82
CA ALA A 239 3.78 -6.12 -14.56
C ALA A 239 3.42 -4.64 -14.75
N GLN A 240 3.94 -3.98 -15.79
CA GLN A 240 3.61 -2.59 -16.09
C GLN A 240 2.16 -2.43 -16.53
N ILE A 241 1.64 -3.35 -17.34
CA ILE A 241 0.23 -3.34 -17.75
C ILE A 241 -0.70 -3.61 -16.56
N ALA A 242 -0.33 -4.51 -15.64
CA ALA A 242 -1.11 -4.76 -14.43
C ALA A 242 -1.19 -3.51 -13.53
N LEU A 243 -0.10 -2.76 -13.38
CA LEU A 243 -0.10 -1.48 -12.67
C LEU A 243 -0.94 -0.42 -13.39
N ALA A 244 -0.83 -0.30 -14.71
CA ALA A 244 -1.64 0.62 -15.50
C ALA A 244 -3.15 0.31 -15.39
N TRP A 245 -3.51 -0.97 -15.35
CA TRP A 245 -4.88 -1.41 -15.12
C TRP A 245 -5.40 -0.98 -13.74
N LEU A 246 -4.60 -1.15 -12.68
CA LEU A 246 -4.94 -0.66 -11.34
C LEU A 246 -5.12 0.87 -11.30
N LEU A 247 -4.20 1.61 -11.90
CA LEU A 247 -4.27 3.07 -12.00
C LEU A 247 -5.51 3.55 -12.76
N ARG A 248 -5.97 2.77 -13.74
CA ARG A 248 -7.20 3.06 -14.48
C ARG A 248 -8.47 2.69 -13.70
N ARG A 249 -8.44 1.66 -12.86
CA ARG A 249 -9.63 1.11 -12.19
C ARG A 249 -10.45 2.16 -11.44
N SER A 250 -9.79 3.12 -10.79
CA SER A 250 -10.46 4.26 -10.15
C SER A 250 -9.46 5.38 -9.80
N PRO A 251 -9.87 6.66 -9.85
CA PRO A 251 -9.00 7.79 -9.49
C PRO A 251 -8.46 7.73 -8.06
N ILE A 252 -9.14 7.04 -7.14
CA ILE A 252 -8.69 6.91 -5.74
C ILE A 252 -7.67 5.79 -5.50
N VAL A 253 -7.33 4.99 -6.53
CA VAL A 253 -6.41 3.86 -6.42
C VAL A 253 -4.95 4.35 -6.37
N LEU A 254 -4.19 3.86 -5.39
CA LEU A 254 -2.79 4.16 -5.11
C LEU A 254 -1.94 2.87 -5.02
N PRO A 255 -1.50 2.26 -6.13
CA PRO A 255 -0.69 1.06 -6.07
C PRO A 255 0.67 1.32 -5.41
N ILE A 256 1.14 0.36 -4.62
CA ILE A 256 2.40 0.42 -3.87
C ILE A 256 3.32 -0.77 -4.21
N PRO A 257 3.71 -0.97 -5.49
CA PRO A 257 4.54 -2.11 -5.86
C PRO A 257 5.90 -2.06 -5.14
N GLY A 258 6.17 -3.07 -4.32
CA GLY A 258 7.44 -3.23 -3.61
C GLY A 258 8.45 -4.04 -4.41
N THR A 259 9.73 -3.72 -4.24
CA THR A 259 10.85 -4.46 -4.85
C THR A 259 12.12 -4.23 -4.05
N SER A 260 13.13 -5.10 -4.20
CA SER A 260 14.50 -4.88 -3.72
C SER A 260 15.49 -4.61 -4.87
N SER A 261 14.99 -4.50 -6.11
CA SER A 261 15.77 -4.30 -7.34
C SER A 261 15.51 -2.92 -7.94
N GLU A 262 16.58 -2.16 -8.19
CA GLU A 262 16.51 -0.86 -8.88
C GLU A 262 15.94 -0.97 -10.30
N ALA A 263 16.23 -2.07 -11.00
CA ALA A 263 15.71 -2.30 -12.35
C ALA A 263 14.19 -2.50 -12.33
N HIS A 264 13.67 -3.30 -11.39
CA HIS A 264 12.22 -3.46 -11.21
C HIS A 264 11.56 -2.16 -10.75
N LEU A 265 12.24 -1.37 -9.90
CA LEU A 265 11.73 -0.06 -9.48
C LEU A 265 11.53 0.86 -10.69
N ALA A 266 12.53 0.96 -11.57
CA ALA A 266 12.42 1.75 -12.80
C ALA A 266 11.28 1.25 -13.71
N GLN A 267 11.12 -0.07 -13.83
CA GLN A 267 10.01 -0.66 -14.59
C GLN A 267 8.65 -0.29 -13.99
N ASN A 268 8.49 -0.43 -12.67
CA ASN A 268 7.25 -0.09 -11.96
C ASN A 268 6.89 1.39 -12.14
N VAL A 269 7.85 2.29 -11.97
CA VAL A 269 7.62 3.75 -12.14
C VAL A 269 7.21 4.08 -13.57
N ALA A 270 7.81 3.44 -14.57
CA ALA A 270 7.45 3.64 -15.98
C ALA A 270 6.03 3.15 -16.34
N ALA A 271 5.35 2.40 -15.46
CA ALA A 271 3.93 2.07 -15.66
C ALA A 271 3.02 3.30 -15.58
N ALA A 272 3.46 4.37 -14.92
CA ALA A 272 2.75 5.65 -14.84
C ALA A 272 2.52 6.31 -16.21
N ASP A 273 3.33 5.96 -17.22
CA ASP A 273 3.26 6.52 -18.57
C ASP A 273 2.27 5.77 -19.48
N ILE A 274 1.65 4.69 -19.00
CA ILE A 274 0.84 3.79 -19.82
C ILE A 274 -0.63 4.18 -19.71
N ALA A 275 -1.18 4.67 -20.81
CA ALA A 275 -2.61 4.84 -20.99
C ALA A 275 -3.18 3.63 -21.73
N LEU A 276 -3.92 2.78 -21.01
CA LEU A 276 -4.72 1.75 -21.66
C LEU A 276 -5.84 2.41 -22.47
N SER A 277 -6.45 1.69 -23.42
CA SER A 277 -7.73 2.02 -24.05
C SER A 277 -8.91 1.34 -23.32
N ASP A 278 -10.14 1.81 -23.55
CA ASP A 278 -11.33 1.16 -22.96
C ASP A 278 -11.38 -0.33 -23.32
N ALA A 279 -11.12 -0.66 -24.58
CA ALA A 279 -11.09 -2.05 -25.05
C ALA A 279 -10.03 -2.89 -24.31
N GLU A 280 -8.81 -2.38 -24.11
CA GLU A 280 -7.78 -3.11 -23.38
C GLU A 280 -8.13 -3.28 -21.90
N PHE A 281 -8.69 -2.25 -21.27
CA PHE A 281 -9.15 -2.34 -19.89
C PHE A 281 -10.24 -3.40 -19.74
N GLU A 282 -11.22 -3.44 -20.65
CA GLU A 282 -12.29 -4.43 -20.63
C GLU A 282 -11.78 -5.85 -20.92
N VAL A 283 -10.85 -6.02 -21.87
CA VAL A 283 -10.24 -7.34 -22.16
C VAL A 283 -9.49 -7.88 -20.94
N LEU A 284 -8.67 -7.05 -20.29
CA LEU A 284 -7.98 -7.41 -19.06
C LEU A 284 -8.97 -7.68 -17.92
N SER A 285 -10.05 -6.89 -17.85
CA SER A 285 -11.09 -7.07 -16.85
C SER A 285 -11.86 -8.38 -17.06
N ALA A 286 -12.15 -8.78 -18.29
CA ALA A 286 -12.85 -10.02 -18.59
C ALA A 286 -11.96 -11.28 -18.46
N ALA A 287 -10.63 -11.13 -18.51
CA ALA A 287 -9.68 -12.24 -18.49
C ALA A 287 -9.66 -13.02 -17.17
N VAL A 288 -10.19 -12.45 -16.09
CA VAL A 288 -10.36 -13.13 -14.79
C VAL A 288 -11.84 -13.15 -14.49
N PRO A 289 -12.49 -14.33 -14.43
CA PRO A 289 -13.88 -14.40 -14.04
C PRO A 289 -14.03 -13.79 -12.64
N PRO A 290 -15.16 -13.11 -12.36
CA PRO A 290 -15.46 -12.68 -11.01
C PRO A 290 -15.35 -13.88 -10.07
N LEU A 291 -14.82 -13.67 -8.86
CA LEU A 291 -14.80 -14.71 -7.84
C LEU A 291 -16.25 -15.17 -7.64
N ASP A 292 -16.51 -16.47 -7.78
CA ASP A 292 -17.82 -17.04 -7.46
C ASP A 292 -18.18 -16.62 -6.02
N ASP A 293 -19.43 -16.18 -5.80
CA ASP A 293 -20.02 -15.83 -4.50
C ASP A 293 -20.15 -17.05 -3.55
N LYS A 294 -19.15 -17.92 -3.49
CA LYS A 294 -19.15 -19.12 -2.65
C LYS A 294 -18.35 -18.89 -1.38
N GLU A 295 -19.13 -18.72 -0.32
CA GLU A 295 -18.83 -18.94 1.10
C GLU A 295 -17.92 -17.89 1.74
N ILE A 296 -18.55 -16.79 2.18
CA ILE A 296 -18.18 -16.06 3.40
C ILE A 296 -18.99 -16.65 4.56
#